data_AF-A0A5S3XU33-F1
#
_entry.id   AF-A0A5S3XU33-F1
#
_cell.length_a   1.000
_cell.length_b   1.000
_cell.length_c   1.000
_cell.angle_alpha   90.00
_cell.angle_beta   90.00
_cell.angle_gamma   90.00
#
_symmetry.space_group_name_H-M   'P 1'
#
loop_
_entity.id
_entity.type
_entity.pdbx_description
1 polymer ?
#
loop_
_entity_poly.entity_id
_entity_poly.type
_entity_poly.pdbx_seq_one_letter_code
_entity_poly.pdbx_strand_id
1 'polypeptide(L)'
;MSKPDPIAQLQVEIAQLQSAFEDLNKQCSTASERNAILRCATCIPQQLNGCTEKATNTQQPNFIPDFNIPLIAAGGGDKKCDILEKLGPLAGLIGTWVSTRYGGFNVMPIPQDNAPNGFILKNTPYYEVMTFSAIQGKVANRAGNYEQDAYTIFYSQRVFFADGPQKDELVHAENGSWLHQVIAPQGQGTLNIAPWVPDTPDPLPKQEENRTIVKQVSVPHGNSILAIGHHDRFRGAPKIPVANSLPAVGGNSFKVPYGTDIPENPNVNPNIVLQVALDSLYQQGISVVDTTVLDVDTETDGNIANSPFMKAHSDVPRFKTTLWLERLSNGRDMLQYTQDITLDFSLISGKEPSKRSRYKFPHITANTLFKVQ
;
A
#
# COMPACT_ATOMS: atom_id res chain seq x y z
N MET A 1 -37.67 -13.13 -10.50
CA MET A 1 -37.10 -12.62 -9.24
C MET A 1 -36.70 -11.18 -9.49
N SER A 2 -37.41 -10.20 -8.90
CA SER A 2 -37.14 -8.78 -9.12
C SER A 2 -35.80 -8.39 -8.47
N LYS A 3 -35.00 -7.60 -9.17
CA LYS A 3 -33.80 -6.97 -8.60
C LYS A 3 -34.21 -6.10 -7.41
N PRO A 4 -33.46 -6.11 -6.29
CA PRO A 4 -33.76 -5.25 -5.15
C PRO A 4 -33.66 -3.77 -5.57
N ASP A 5 -34.56 -2.96 -5.03
CA ASP A 5 -34.64 -1.52 -5.28
C ASP A 5 -33.37 -0.83 -4.74
N PRO A 6 -32.56 -0.17 -5.59
CA PRO A 6 -31.34 0.51 -5.18
C PRO A 6 -31.57 1.59 -4.12
N ILE A 7 -32.76 2.21 -4.09
CA ILE A 7 -33.10 3.23 -3.10
C ILE A 7 -33.35 2.59 -1.74
N ALA A 8 -33.99 1.42 -1.70
CA ALA A 8 -34.19 0.67 -0.46
C ALA A 8 -32.85 0.18 0.13
N GLN A 9 -31.90 -0.19 -0.72
CA GLN A 9 -30.56 -0.59 -0.29
C GLN A 9 -29.76 0.58 0.29
N LEU A 10 -29.83 1.76 -0.35
CA LEU A 10 -29.23 2.99 0.18
C LEU A 10 -29.84 3.43 1.52
N GLN A 11 -31.16 3.28 1.70
CA GLN A 11 -31.83 3.63 2.95
C GLN A 11 -31.39 2.72 4.11
N VAL A 12 -31.14 1.44 3.83
CA VAL A 12 -30.58 0.49 4.82
C VAL A 12 -29.15 0.88 5.19
N GLU A 13 -28.33 1.29 4.23
CA GLU A 13 -26.95 1.72 4.49
C GLU A 13 -26.90 3.03 5.31
N ILE A 14 -27.79 4.00 5.04
CA ILE A 14 -27.90 5.23 5.82
C ILE A 14 -28.34 4.94 7.26
N ALA A 15 -29.32 4.05 7.46
CA ALA A 15 -29.79 3.68 8.79
C ALA A 15 -28.70 2.96 9.61
N GLN A 16 -27.90 2.11 8.96
CA GLN A 16 -26.76 1.44 9.59
C GLN A 16 -25.66 2.43 10.00
N LEU A 17 -25.38 3.44 9.17
CA LEU A 17 -24.41 4.50 9.47
C LEU A 17 -24.89 5.41 10.62
N GLN A 18 -26.17 5.73 10.69
CA GLN A 18 -26.75 6.52 11.79
C GLN A 18 -26.71 5.76 13.11
N SER A 19 -27.03 4.47 13.11
CA SER A 19 -26.92 3.62 14.31
C SER A 19 -25.48 3.52 14.81
N ALA A 20 -24.51 3.36 13.90
CA ALA A 20 -23.09 3.31 14.25
C ALA A 20 -22.61 4.64 14.87
N PHE A 21 -23.10 5.77 14.37
CA PHE A 21 -22.78 7.10 14.91
C PHE A 21 -23.37 7.33 16.31
N GLU A 22 -24.58 6.86 16.58
CA GLU A 22 -25.21 6.94 17.90
C GLU A 22 -24.51 6.07 18.96
N ASP A 23 -24.06 4.88 18.56
CA ASP A 23 -23.28 3.98 19.45
C ASP A 23 -21.89 4.55 19.78
N LEU A 24 -21.24 5.20 18.81
CA LEU A 24 -19.98 5.93 19.03
C LEU A 24 -20.16 7.09 20.02
N ASN A 25 -21.23 7.87 19.89
CA ASN A 25 -21.51 8.98 20.81
C ASN A 25 -21.81 8.52 22.24
N LYS A 26 -22.44 7.35 22.42
CA LYS A 26 -22.64 6.76 23.75
C LYS A 26 -21.33 6.34 24.40
N GLN A 27 -20.39 5.77 23.63
CA GLN A 27 -19.10 5.32 24.16
C GLN A 27 -18.21 6.48 24.62
N CYS A 28 -18.23 7.61 23.91
CA CYS A 28 -17.47 8.81 24.30
C CYS A 28 -17.91 9.45 25.64
N SER A 29 -19.13 9.16 26.13
CA SER A 29 -19.64 9.76 27.36
C SER A 29 -19.18 9.07 28.67
N THR A 30 -18.44 7.95 28.58
CA THR A 30 -18.14 7.09 29.75
C THR A 30 -16.67 7.00 30.16
N ALA A 31 -15.73 7.61 29.42
CA ALA A 31 -14.31 7.56 29.73
C ALA A 31 -13.84 8.81 30.49
N SER A 32 -14.20 8.92 31.77
CA SER A 32 -13.55 9.81 32.73
C SER A 32 -13.26 9.02 34.00
N GLU A 33 -12.03 9.14 34.49
CA GLU A 33 -11.48 8.63 35.74
C GLU A 33 -10.95 7.17 35.76
N ARG A 34 -9.62 7.02 35.62
CA ARG A 34 -8.68 6.62 36.72
C ARG A 34 -7.32 6.13 36.19
N ASN A 35 -6.26 6.85 36.62
CA ASN A 35 -4.92 6.44 37.10
C ASN A 35 -4.26 5.13 36.62
N ALA A 36 -2.94 4.95 36.56
CA ALA A 36 -1.71 5.74 36.58
C ALA A 36 -0.55 4.71 36.63
N ILE A 37 0.49 4.89 35.79
CA ILE A 37 1.92 4.82 36.15
C ILE A 37 2.56 3.49 36.64
N LEU A 38 3.56 3.02 35.84
CA LEU A 38 4.88 2.39 36.18
C LEU A 38 5.00 0.86 36.47
N ARG A 39 5.79 0.13 35.65
CA ARG A 39 7.23 -0.23 35.86
C ARG A 39 7.72 -1.39 34.97
N CYS A 40 8.87 -1.13 34.36
CA CYS A 40 10.04 -1.97 34.06
C CYS A 40 9.92 -3.41 33.53
N ALA A 41 10.60 -3.60 32.38
CA ALA A 41 11.10 -4.85 31.84
C ALA A 41 12.02 -5.61 32.81
N THR A 42 11.97 -6.95 32.77
CA THR A 42 13.10 -7.88 32.57
C THR A 42 12.63 -9.34 32.68
N CYS A 43 13.34 -10.22 31.93
CA CYS A 43 13.40 -11.69 32.05
C CYS A 43 12.42 -12.55 31.22
N ILE A 44 12.92 -13.02 30.07
CA ILE A 44 12.69 -14.36 29.47
C ILE A 44 13.96 -15.16 29.86
N PRO A 45 13.96 -16.47 30.25
CA PRO A 45 13.40 -17.55 29.43
C PRO A 45 12.84 -18.81 30.17
N GLN A 46 12.30 -19.71 29.34
CA GLN A 46 12.04 -21.14 29.55
C GLN A 46 10.67 -21.54 30.12
N GLN A 47 9.77 -21.97 29.22
CA GLN A 47 9.32 -23.37 29.11
C GLN A 47 8.16 -23.47 28.11
N LEU A 48 8.50 -23.78 26.85
CA LEU A 48 7.56 -24.34 25.87
C LEU A 48 7.37 -25.81 26.21
N ASN A 49 6.41 -26.12 27.09
CA ASN A 49 5.89 -27.47 27.27
C ASN A 49 4.38 -27.37 27.49
N GLY A 50 3.60 -27.79 26.49
CA GLY A 50 2.15 -27.97 26.63
C GLY A 50 1.28 -26.97 25.86
N CYS A 51 1.50 -26.79 24.56
CA CYS A 51 0.42 -26.30 23.68
C CYS A 51 -0.53 -27.47 23.38
N THR A 52 -1.32 -27.87 24.37
CA THR A 52 -2.56 -28.63 24.11
C THR A 52 -3.70 -27.63 24.02
N GLU A 53 -4.39 -27.70 22.89
CA GLU A 53 -5.53 -26.89 22.48
C GLU A 53 -6.47 -26.47 23.61
N LYS A 54 -6.67 -25.15 23.72
CA LYS A 54 -7.99 -24.50 23.90
C LYS A 54 -7.82 -23.01 23.68
N ALA A 55 -7.98 -22.58 22.42
CA ALA A 55 -8.30 -21.20 22.12
C ALA A 55 -9.77 -20.95 22.53
N THR A 56 -10.01 -20.82 23.83
CA THR A 56 -11.30 -20.28 24.30
C THR A 56 -11.14 -18.80 24.53
N ASN A 57 -11.30 -18.03 23.45
CA ASN A 57 -11.95 -16.73 23.58
C ASN A 57 -13.08 -16.67 22.55
N THR A 58 -14.11 -17.49 22.78
CA THR A 58 -15.40 -17.30 22.15
C THR A 58 -15.95 -15.96 22.64
N GLN A 59 -16.06 -14.99 21.72
CA GLN A 59 -16.42 -13.57 21.91
C GLN A 59 -15.26 -12.55 21.99
N GLN A 60 -14.23 -12.68 21.16
CA GLN A 60 -13.67 -11.42 20.62
C GLN A 60 -14.63 -10.91 19.53
N PRO A 61 -15.20 -9.69 19.65
CA PRO A 61 -15.91 -9.09 18.53
C PRO A 61 -14.96 -9.05 17.33
N ASN A 62 -15.50 -9.17 16.11
CA ASN A 62 -14.76 -8.95 14.87
C ASN A 62 -13.82 -7.76 15.07
N PHE A 63 -12.54 -7.90 14.74
CA PHE A 63 -11.58 -6.81 14.85
C PHE A 63 -12.11 -5.61 14.06
N ILE A 64 -12.64 -4.62 14.77
CA ILE A 64 -12.94 -3.30 14.21
C ILE A 64 -11.65 -2.52 14.40
N PRO A 65 -10.93 -2.15 13.33
CA PRO A 65 -9.74 -1.33 13.47
C PRO A 65 -10.11 -0.05 14.25
N ASP A 66 -9.42 0.21 15.36
CA ASP A 66 -9.54 1.51 16.01
C ASP A 66 -8.83 2.54 15.13
N PHE A 67 -9.61 3.19 14.27
CA PHE A 67 -9.12 4.22 13.34
C PHE A 67 -8.55 5.44 14.06
N ASN A 68 -8.72 5.54 15.38
CA ASN A 68 -8.19 6.64 16.19
C ASN A 68 -6.77 6.44 16.72
N ILE A 69 -6.21 5.25 16.54
CA ILE A 69 -4.83 4.96 16.93
C ILE A 69 -4.00 4.75 15.66
N PRO A 70 -3.15 5.70 15.25
CA PRO A 70 -2.30 5.52 14.09
C PRO A 70 -1.39 4.30 14.31
N LEU A 71 -1.34 3.40 13.31
CA LEU A 71 -0.57 2.14 13.38
C LEU A 71 0.93 2.37 13.64
N ILE A 72 1.40 3.56 13.28
CA ILE A 72 2.71 4.10 13.62
C ILE A 72 2.45 5.35 14.44
N ALA A 73 2.93 5.38 15.68
CA ALA A 73 2.82 6.57 16.52
C ALA A 73 3.42 7.79 15.81
N ALA A 74 2.73 8.92 15.86
CA ALA A 74 3.30 10.18 15.44
C ALA A 74 4.49 10.49 16.36
N GLY A 75 5.72 10.41 15.84
CA GLY A 75 6.86 11.06 16.46
C GLY A 75 8.06 10.17 16.79
N GLY A 76 9.10 10.42 16.01
CA GLY A 76 10.48 10.49 16.48
C GLY A 76 11.19 11.48 15.57
N GLY A 77 11.28 12.76 15.97
CA GLY A 77 11.94 13.79 15.17
C GLY A 77 11.71 15.25 15.61
N ASP A 78 12.49 16.14 14.99
CA ASP A 78 12.49 17.60 14.98
C ASP A 78 11.20 18.22 14.42
N LYS A 79 10.43 18.95 15.24
CA LYS A 79 9.13 19.56 14.86
C LYS A 79 9.25 20.79 13.95
N LYS A 80 10.38 20.99 13.27
CA LYS A 80 10.63 22.22 12.51
C LYS A 80 9.91 22.21 11.17
N CYS A 81 9.23 23.30 10.86
CA CYS A 81 8.45 23.46 9.62
C CYS A 81 9.31 23.32 8.36
N ASP A 82 10.55 23.79 8.38
CA ASP A 82 11.48 23.72 7.24
C ASP A 82 11.85 22.27 6.86
N ILE A 83 11.92 21.36 7.84
CA ILE A 83 12.15 19.93 7.59
C ILE A 83 10.89 19.27 7.00
N LEU A 84 9.71 19.65 7.49
CA LEU A 84 8.44 19.11 6.99
C LEU A 84 8.14 19.59 5.56
N GLU A 85 8.48 20.84 5.22
CA GLU A 85 8.38 21.36 3.85
C GLU A 85 9.19 20.52 2.85
N LYS A 86 10.35 20.01 3.28
CA LYS A 86 11.23 19.19 2.45
C LYS A 86 10.76 17.75 2.25
N LEU A 87 9.72 17.29 2.94
CA LEU A 87 9.00 16.07 2.55
C LEU A 87 8.39 16.20 1.14
N GLY A 88 8.21 17.42 0.65
CA GLY A 88 7.76 17.71 -0.70
C GLY A 88 6.45 16.99 -1.02
N PRO A 89 6.39 16.17 -2.08
CA PRO A 89 5.16 15.50 -2.49
C PRO A 89 4.67 14.44 -1.48
N LEU A 90 5.52 14.00 -0.55
CA LEU A 90 5.15 13.01 0.48
C LEU A 90 4.36 13.61 1.64
N ALA A 91 4.43 14.94 1.85
CA ALA A 91 3.81 15.60 2.99
C ALA A 91 2.31 15.34 3.09
N GLY A 92 1.62 15.29 1.94
CA GLY A 92 0.17 15.09 1.89
C GLY A 92 -0.29 13.70 2.31
N LEU A 93 0.60 12.69 2.27
CA LEU A 93 0.29 11.32 2.67
C LEU A 93 0.21 11.13 4.19
N ILE A 94 0.83 12.01 4.99
CA ILE A 94 0.84 11.88 6.45
C ILE A 94 -0.60 11.80 6.98
N GLY A 95 -0.88 10.79 7.79
CA GLY A 95 -2.21 10.55 8.34
C GLY A 95 -2.66 9.11 8.18
N THR A 96 -3.93 8.87 8.48
CA THR A 96 -4.57 7.55 8.33
C THR A 96 -5.58 7.58 7.19
N TRP A 97 -5.53 6.56 6.35
CA TRP A 97 -6.32 6.37 5.16
C TRP A 97 -7.09 5.06 5.25
N VAL A 98 -8.36 5.10 4.91
CA VAL A 98 -9.26 3.94 4.99
C VAL A 98 -10.03 3.81 3.69
N SER A 99 -10.07 2.62 3.10
CA SER A 99 -10.93 2.35 1.95
C SER A 99 -12.37 2.08 2.37
N THR A 100 -13.31 2.23 1.44
CA THR A 100 -14.64 1.62 1.61
C THR A 100 -14.52 0.10 1.58
N ARG A 101 -15.55 -0.62 2.05
CA ARG A 101 -15.54 -2.09 2.13
C ARG A 101 -15.20 -2.78 0.81
N TYR A 102 -15.64 -2.23 -0.32
CA TYR A 102 -15.43 -2.78 -1.65
C TYR A 102 -14.58 -1.86 -2.54
N GLY A 103 -13.79 -0.97 -1.93
CA GLY A 103 -12.96 0.00 -2.65
C GLY A 103 -11.76 -0.65 -3.36
N GLY A 104 -11.31 -1.79 -2.87
CA GLY A 104 -10.12 -2.49 -3.36
C GLY A 104 -10.45 -3.77 -4.13
N PHE A 105 -9.63 -4.08 -5.12
CA PHE A 105 -9.69 -5.35 -5.84
C PHE A 105 -8.30 -5.92 -6.08
N ASN A 106 -8.15 -7.20 -5.78
CA ASN A 106 -6.92 -7.96 -5.94
C ASN A 106 -7.09 -9.00 -7.05
N VAL A 107 -6.07 -9.14 -7.89
CA VAL A 107 -5.92 -10.29 -8.80
C VAL A 107 -4.56 -10.93 -8.55
N MET A 108 -4.55 -12.18 -8.10
CA MET A 108 -3.35 -12.91 -7.72
C MET A 108 -3.38 -14.35 -8.25
N PRO A 109 -2.54 -14.70 -9.23
CA PRO A 109 -2.31 -16.09 -9.61
C PRO A 109 -1.32 -16.75 -8.64
N ILE A 110 -1.59 -17.98 -8.25
CA ILE A 110 -0.75 -18.79 -7.35
C ILE A 110 -0.35 -20.09 -8.07
N PRO A 111 0.95 -20.41 -8.16
CA PRO A 111 1.40 -21.68 -8.76
C PRO A 111 0.84 -22.87 -8.00
N GLN A 112 0.26 -23.80 -8.73
CA GLN A 112 -0.37 -25.00 -8.18
C GLN A 112 -0.40 -26.11 -9.24
N ASP A 113 0.54 -27.04 -9.17
CA ASP A 113 0.73 -28.08 -10.21
C ASP A 113 -0.49 -28.99 -10.42
N ASN A 114 -1.34 -29.17 -9.41
CA ASN A 114 -2.55 -29.98 -9.52
C ASN A 114 -3.79 -29.17 -9.98
N ALA A 115 -3.65 -27.86 -10.23
CA ALA A 115 -4.70 -27.07 -10.85
C ALA A 115 -4.74 -27.32 -12.36
N PRO A 116 -5.90 -27.26 -13.03
CA PRO A 116 -6.03 -27.57 -14.46
C PRO A 116 -5.07 -26.80 -15.39
N ASN A 117 -4.70 -25.57 -15.01
CA ASN A 117 -3.80 -24.70 -15.76
C ASN A 117 -2.43 -24.51 -15.08
N GLY A 118 -2.11 -25.31 -14.06
CA GLY A 118 -0.88 -25.18 -13.26
C GLY A 118 -0.90 -24.04 -12.24
N PHE A 119 -1.99 -23.27 -12.15
CA PHE A 119 -2.16 -22.22 -11.16
C PHE A 119 -3.61 -22.08 -10.71
N ILE A 120 -3.82 -21.47 -9.55
CA ILE A 120 -5.12 -21.02 -9.04
C ILE A 120 -5.17 -19.50 -9.14
N LEU A 121 -6.27 -18.94 -9.65
CA LEU A 121 -6.53 -17.50 -9.60
C LEU A 121 -7.27 -17.17 -8.30
N LYS A 122 -6.69 -16.30 -7.47
CA LYS A 122 -7.35 -15.66 -6.34
C LYS A 122 -7.64 -14.20 -6.68
N ASN A 123 -8.92 -13.91 -6.85
CA ASN A 123 -9.44 -12.60 -7.18
C ASN A 123 -10.52 -12.23 -6.16
N THR A 124 -10.33 -11.14 -5.44
CA THR A 124 -11.21 -10.82 -4.31
C THR A 124 -11.30 -9.32 -4.09
N PRO A 125 -12.50 -8.79 -3.78
CA PRO A 125 -12.62 -7.46 -3.23
C PRO A 125 -12.01 -7.44 -1.82
N TYR A 126 -11.39 -6.32 -1.48
CA TYR A 126 -10.81 -6.11 -0.16
C TYR A 126 -11.04 -4.67 0.29
N TYR A 127 -10.85 -4.47 1.59
CA TYR A 127 -10.67 -3.14 2.16
C TYR A 127 -9.41 -3.10 3.00
N GLU A 128 -8.93 -1.90 3.28
CA GLU A 128 -7.67 -1.74 3.99
C GLU A 128 -7.58 -0.45 4.79
N VAL A 129 -6.58 -0.44 5.66
CA VAL A 129 -6.14 0.74 6.40
C VAL A 129 -4.66 0.95 6.12
N MET A 130 -4.29 2.20 5.83
CA MET A 130 -2.91 2.62 5.63
C MET A 130 -2.61 3.85 6.49
N THR A 131 -1.52 3.82 7.25
CA THR A 131 -1.08 4.96 8.05
C THR A 131 0.32 5.37 7.62
N PHE A 132 0.54 6.67 7.45
CA PHE A 132 1.84 7.27 7.18
C PHE A 132 2.25 8.21 8.31
N SER A 133 3.50 8.10 8.75
CA SER A 133 4.10 8.99 9.75
C SER A 133 5.44 9.52 9.28
N ALA A 134 5.65 10.83 9.34
CA ALA A 134 6.93 11.43 9.05
C ALA A 134 8.00 11.05 10.09
N ILE A 135 9.22 10.80 9.62
CA ILE A 135 10.39 11.04 10.46
C ILE A 135 10.65 12.54 10.38
N GLN A 136 10.66 13.20 11.53
CA GLN A 136 10.85 14.65 11.52
C GLN A 136 12.36 14.91 11.57
N GLY A 137 13.05 14.59 10.48
CA GLY A 137 14.50 14.62 10.48
C GLY A 137 15.08 14.44 9.09
N LYS A 138 16.21 15.10 8.89
CA LYS A 138 17.03 14.94 7.71
C LYS A 138 17.93 13.72 7.87
N VAL A 139 17.78 12.74 7.00
CA VAL A 139 18.70 11.59 6.93
C VAL A 139 19.66 11.83 5.78
N ALA A 140 20.89 12.23 6.09
CA ALA A 140 21.88 12.57 5.07
C ALA A 140 22.69 11.33 4.64
N ASN A 141 22.69 11.03 3.34
CA ASN A 141 23.61 10.09 2.72
C ASN A 141 24.92 10.83 2.40
N ARG A 142 26.01 10.43 3.05
CA ARG A 142 27.33 11.09 2.99
C ARG A 142 28.39 10.11 2.53
N ALA A 143 29.12 10.45 1.47
CA ALA A 143 30.34 9.75 1.02
C ALA A 143 31.04 10.46 -0.17
N GLY A 144 30.71 11.72 -0.46
CA GLY A 144 31.19 12.44 -1.66
C GLY A 144 31.55 13.90 -1.37
N ASN A 145 31.63 14.69 -2.44
CA ASN A 145 31.82 16.14 -2.38
C ASN A 145 30.50 16.93 -2.25
N TYR A 146 29.38 16.23 -2.15
CA TYR A 146 28.06 16.73 -1.76
C TYR A 146 27.29 15.59 -1.08
N GLU A 147 26.15 15.90 -0.47
CA GLU A 147 25.29 14.91 0.17
C GLU A 147 23.93 14.81 -0.53
N GLN A 148 23.24 13.69 -0.28
CA GLN A 148 21.85 13.52 -0.67
C GLN A 148 21.02 13.33 0.59
N ASP A 149 20.13 14.28 0.86
CA ASP A 149 19.19 14.21 1.97
C ASP A 149 17.99 13.34 1.60
N ALA A 150 17.60 12.45 2.51
CA ALA A 150 16.36 11.69 2.46
C ALA A 150 15.37 12.22 3.51
N TYR A 151 14.29 12.84 3.04
CA TYR A 151 13.14 13.23 3.86
C TYR A 151 12.10 12.11 3.79
N THR A 152 11.79 11.48 4.93
CA THR A 152 11.17 10.15 4.93
C THR A 152 9.83 10.14 5.67
N ILE A 153 8.87 9.38 5.16
CA ILE A 153 7.70 8.91 5.90
C ILE A 153 7.77 7.39 6.02
N PHE A 154 7.43 6.84 7.18
CA PHE A 154 7.15 5.41 7.34
C PHE A 154 5.68 5.14 7.08
N TYR A 155 5.37 3.95 6.57
CA TYR A 155 3.99 3.51 6.39
C TYR A 155 3.74 2.11 6.94
N SER A 156 2.50 1.84 7.31
CA SER A 156 1.99 0.50 7.61
C SER A 156 0.63 0.33 6.93
N GLN A 157 0.43 -0.86 6.34
CA GLN A 157 -0.78 -1.24 5.62
C GLN A 157 -1.33 -2.56 6.19
N ARG A 158 -2.65 -2.66 6.29
CA ARG A 158 -3.37 -3.90 6.65
C ARG A 158 -4.57 -4.08 5.75
N VAL A 159 -4.64 -5.25 5.12
CA VAL A 159 -5.65 -5.61 4.13
C VAL A 159 -6.55 -6.69 4.70
N PHE A 160 -7.86 -6.56 4.48
CA PHE A 160 -8.89 -7.46 5.00
C PHE A 160 -9.81 -7.93 3.88
N PHE A 161 -10.29 -9.17 3.99
CA PHE A 161 -11.30 -9.66 3.05
C PHE A 161 -12.60 -8.85 3.18
N ALA A 162 -13.10 -8.34 2.06
CA ALA A 162 -14.33 -7.56 2.04
C ALA A 162 -15.58 -8.41 2.27
N ASP A 163 -15.55 -9.70 1.90
CA ASP A 163 -16.71 -10.57 1.90
C ASP A 163 -16.30 -12.06 1.94
N GLY A 164 -17.29 -12.94 2.01
CA GLY A 164 -17.13 -14.38 2.00
C GLY A 164 -16.88 -14.98 3.39
N PRO A 165 -16.53 -16.28 3.46
CA PRO A 165 -16.37 -16.99 4.73
C PRO A 165 -15.27 -16.40 5.64
N GLN A 166 -14.28 -15.74 5.06
CA GLN A 166 -13.15 -15.10 5.75
C GLN A 166 -13.33 -13.59 5.90
N LYS A 167 -14.56 -13.08 5.76
CA LYS A 167 -14.88 -11.67 5.87
C LYS A 167 -14.27 -11.07 7.14
N ASP A 168 -13.64 -9.90 6.99
CA ASP A 168 -12.96 -9.14 8.04
C ASP A 168 -11.70 -9.80 8.62
N GLU A 169 -11.29 -10.98 8.12
CA GLU A 169 -9.98 -11.56 8.45
C GLU A 169 -8.85 -10.80 7.73
N LEU A 170 -7.72 -10.65 8.43
CA LEU A 170 -6.49 -10.09 7.88
C LEU A 170 -5.96 -11.01 6.78
N VAL A 171 -5.84 -10.52 5.56
CA VAL A 171 -5.27 -11.27 4.42
C VAL A 171 -3.81 -10.93 4.18
N HIS A 172 -3.44 -9.66 4.39
CA HIS A 172 -2.09 -9.16 4.14
C HIS A 172 -1.78 -7.98 5.06
N ALA A 173 -0.51 -7.82 5.38
CA ALA A 173 0.00 -6.64 6.07
C ALA A 173 1.40 -6.33 5.56
N GLU A 174 1.76 -5.07 5.49
CA GLU A 174 3.12 -4.67 5.13
C GLU A 174 3.50 -3.35 5.77
N ASN A 175 4.78 -3.04 5.74
CA ASN A 175 5.32 -1.77 6.17
C ASN A 175 6.56 -1.40 5.38
N GLY A 176 6.97 -0.14 5.53
CA GLY A 176 8.12 0.37 4.81
C GLY A 176 8.27 1.87 4.94
N SER A 177 8.96 2.47 3.98
CA SER A 177 9.22 3.91 3.92
C SER A 177 9.05 4.46 2.51
N TRP A 178 8.71 5.74 2.45
CA TRP A 178 8.83 6.58 1.27
C TRP A 178 9.82 7.70 1.56
N LEU A 179 10.77 7.93 0.65
CA LEU A 179 11.83 8.93 0.79
C LEU A 179 11.73 9.93 -0.37
N HIS A 180 11.82 11.21 -0.04
CA HIS A 180 12.05 12.29 -1.00
C HIS A 180 13.53 12.67 -0.96
N GLN A 181 14.23 12.45 -2.08
CA GLN A 181 15.67 12.65 -2.20
C GLN A 181 15.99 14.05 -2.73
N VAL A 182 16.91 14.75 -2.05
CA VAL A 182 17.33 16.11 -2.42
C VAL A 182 18.85 16.25 -2.30
N ILE A 183 19.52 16.71 -3.35
CA ILE A 183 20.96 17.04 -3.29
C ILE A 183 21.17 18.30 -2.45
N ALA A 184 22.17 18.26 -1.56
CA ALA A 184 22.53 19.35 -0.64
C ALA A 184 24.06 19.45 -0.48
N PRO A 185 24.60 20.61 -0.05
CA PRO A 185 26.03 20.72 0.25
C PRO A 185 26.37 19.89 1.50
N GLN A 186 27.53 19.23 1.49
CA GLN A 186 28.01 18.44 2.63
C GLN A 186 28.90 19.31 3.52
N GLY A 187 28.50 19.47 4.78
CA GLY A 187 29.26 20.23 5.78
C GLY A 187 30.44 19.45 6.36
N GLN A 188 31.29 20.15 7.10
CA GLN A 188 32.41 19.56 7.85
C GLN A 188 32.06 19.39 9.33
N GLY A 189 32.84 18.55 10.02
CA GLY A 189 32.77 18.34 11.47
C GLY A 189 31.50 17.62 11.95
N THR A 190 31.34 17.57 13.27
CA THR A 190 30.28 16.78 13.93
C THR A 190 28.86 17.25 13.60
N LEU A 191 28.68 18.54 13.28
CA LEU A 191 27.36 19.13 13.03
C LEU A 191 26.98 19.18 11.55
N ASN A 192 27.89 18.83 10.63
CA ASN A 192 27.65 18.86 9.18
C ASN A 192 27.14 20.23 8.69
N ILE A 193 27.80 21.29 9.14
CA ILE A 193 27.55 22.68 8.73
C ILE A 193 28.78 23.24 8.02
N ALA A 194 28.66 24.45 7.47
CA ALA A 194 29.79 25.16 6.87
C ALA A 194 30.99 25.23 7.85
N PRO A 195 32.24 25.14 7.36
CA PRO A 195 32.64 25.08 5.94
C PRO A 195 32.22 23.77 5.25
N TRP A 196 31.97 23.82 3.95
CA TRP A 196 31.65 22.63 3.14
C TRP A 196 32.89 21.78 2.92
N VAL A 197 32.73 20.49 2.61
CA VAL A 197 33.87 19.64 2.27
C VAL A 197 34.69 20.22 1.11
N PRO A 198 36.01 20.00 1.07
CA PRO A 198 36.83 20.37 -0.09
C PRO A 198 36.22 19.83 -1.39
N ASP A 199 36.31 20.60 -2.46
CA ASP A 199 35.80 20.25 -3.80
C ASP A 199 34.26 20.14 -3.92
N THR A 200 33.51 20.76 -3.00
CA THR A 200 32.05 20.91 -3.15
C THR A 200 31.73 21.65 -4.46
N PRO A 201 30.93 21.06 -5.37
CA PRO A 201 30.60 21.71 -6.65
C PRO A 201 29.80 23.01 -6.44
N ASP A 202 30.12 24.03 -7.24
CA ASP A 202 29.35 25.28 -7.34
C ASP A 202 29.11 25.61 -8.83
N PRO A 203 27.87 25.44 -9.35
CA PRO A 203 26.68 25.03 -8.63
C PRO A 203 26.69 23.53 -8.29
N LEU A 204 25.90 23.14 -7.28
CA LEU A 204 25.62 21.73 -7.00
C LEU A 204 24.90 21.07 -8.19
N PRO A 205 25.14 19.77 -8.43
CA PRO A 205 24.32 19.02 -9.38
C PRO A 205 22.86 19.01 -8.95
N LYS A 206 21.94 18.93 -9.91
CA LYS A 206 20.52 18.78 -9.65
C LYS A 206 20.19 17.31 -9.37
N GLN A 207 19.23 17.05 -8.49
CA GLN A 207 18.67 15.71 -8.33
C GLN A 207 18.00 15.30 -9.64
N GLU A 208 18.31 14.09 -10.13
CA GLU A 208 17.68 13.52 -11.32
C GLU A 208 16.16 13.40 -11.12
N GLU A 209 15.37 13.97 -12.02
CA GLU A 209 13.91 14.08 -11.87
C GLU A 209 13.23 12.70 -11.68
N ASN A 210 13.73 11.70 -12.43
CA ASN A 210 13.28 10.30 -12.37
C ASN A 210 13.79 9.51 -11.15
N ARG A 211 14.52 10.14 -10.24
CA ARG A 211 15.08 9.51 -9.03
C ARG A 211 14.90 10.41 -7.82
N THR A 212 13.73 11.02 -7.69
CA THR A 212 13.39 11.91 -6.56
C THR A 212 12.63 11.17 -5.46
N ILE A 213 11.95 10.07 -5.78
CA ILE A 213 11.12 9.29 -4.86
C ILE A 213 11.65 7.87 -4.75
N VAL A 214 11.73 7.37 -3.53
CA VAL A 214 12.08 5.98 -3.25
C VAL A 214 11.03 5.36 -2.36
N LYS A 215 10.54 4.16 -2.71
CA LYS A 215 9.72 3.31 -1.84
C LYS A 215 10.56 2.11 -1.40
N GLN A 216 10.63 1.88 -0.11
CA GLN A 216 11.19 0.66 0.47
C GLN A 216 10.06 -0.13 1.12
N VAL A 217 9.98 -1.44 0.86
CA VAL A 217 8.89 -2.28 1.37
C VAL A 217 9.44 -3.56 1.99
N SER A 218 8.90 -3.92 3.15
CA SER A 218 9.03 -5.25 3.73
C SER A 218 7.71 -6.00 3.58
N VAL A 219 7.72 -7.06 2.77
CA VAL A 219 6.54 -7.87 2.48
C VAL A 219 6.66 -9.18 3.27
N PRO A 220 5.71 -9.55 4.15
CA PRO A 220 5.79 -10.75 4.98
C PRO A 220 5.68 -12.07 4.20
N HIS A 221 5.52 -12.00 2.87
CA HIS A 221 5.74 -13.13 1.96
C HIS A 221 7.22 -13.48 1.77
N GLY A 222 8.14 -12.69 2.35
CA GLY A 222 9.57 -12.92 2.29
C GLY A 222 10.26 -12.14 1.17
N ASN A 223 9.80 -10.92 0.90
CA ASN A 223 10.39 -10.00 -0.09
C ASN A 223 10.80 -8.69 0.60
N SER A 224 11.93 -8.13 0.19
CA SER A 224 12.33 -6.76 0.50
C SER A 224 12.50 -6.01 -0.82
N ILE A 225 11.86 -4.85 -0.96
CA ILE A 225 11.76 -4.12 -2.22
C ILE A 225 12.35 -2.73 -2.06
N LEU A 226 13.11 -2.29 -3.07
CA LEU A 226 13.55 -0.92 -3.28
C LEU A 226 13.07 -0.50 -4.67
N ALA A 227 12.08 0.38 -4.74
CA ALA A 227 11.59 0.95 -5.99
C ALA A 227 11.90 2.45 -6.02
N ILE A 228 12.31 2.96 -7.18
CA ILE A 228 12.74 4.35 -7.34
C ILE A 228 11.93 4.97 -8.47
N GLY A 229 11.71 6.27 -8.42
CA GLY A 229 11.04 6.98 -9.49
C GLY A 229 10.86 8.45 -9.17
N HIS A 230 9.71 8.98 -9.57
CA HIS A 230 9.44 10.41 -9.59
C HIS A 230 8.08 10.75 -8.98
N HIS A 231 7.82 12.05 -8.97
CA HIS A 231 6.54 12.61 -8.64
C HIS A 231 6.12 13.63 -9.69
N ASP A 232 4.81 13.80 -9.85
CA ASP A 232 4.21 14.82 -10.70
C ASP A 232 3.06 15.53 -9.98
N ARG A 233 2.64 16.67 -10.52
CA ARG A 233 1.44 17.36 -10.04
C ARG A 233 0.67 18.03 -11.18
N PHE A 234 -0.64 17.87 -11.18
CA PHE A 234 -1.53 18.51 -12.14
C PHE A 234 -2.91 18.81 -11.54
N ARG A 235 -3.70 19.62 -12.25
CA ARG A 235 -5.10 19.91 -11.89
C ARG A 235 -6.04 18.88 -12.48
N GLY A 236 -7.10 18.55 -11.75
CA GLY A 236 -8.10 17.59 -12.19
C GLY A 236 -7.78 16.14 -11.83
N ALA A 237 -8.70 15.26 -12.19
CA ALA A 237 -8.62 13.82 -11.95
C ALA A 237 -7.48 13.17 -12.78
N PRO A 238 -6.82 12.13 -12.27
CA PRO A 238 -5.86 11.36 -13.03
C PRO A 238 -6.52 10.59 -14.16
N LYS A 239 -5.75 10.32 -15.22
CA LYS A 239 -6.10 9.29 -16.18
C LYS A 239 -5.62 7.94 -15.64
N ILE A 240 -6.55 7.10 -15.22
CA ILE A 240 -6.22 5.76 -14.73
C ILE A 240 -5.77 4.86 -15.90
N PRO A 241 -4.56 4.27 -15.84
CA PRO A 241 -4.12 3.36 -16.88
C PRO A 241 -4.89 2.04 -16.82
N VAL A 242 -5.24 1.49 -17.98
CA VAL A 242 -5.79 0.13 -18.09
C VAL A 242 -4.69 -0.87 -17.73
N ALA A 243 -4.88 -1.59 -16.63
CA ALA A 243 -4.01 -2.69 -16.23
C ALA A 243 -4.32 -3.96 -17.03
N ASN A 244 -3.38 -4.90 -17.00
CA ASN A 244 -3.56 -6.23 -17.56
C ASN A 244 -2.92 -7.26 -16.64
N SER A 245 -3.75 -8.08 -16.01
CA SER A 245 -3.35 -9.17 -15.10
C SER A 245 -3.14 -10.51 -15.80
N LEU A 246 -3.36 -10.58 -17.12
CA LEU A 246 -3.16 -11.79 -17.89
C LEU A 246 -1.66 -12.12 -17.99
N PRO A 247 -1.29 -13.41 -18.00
CA PRO A 247 0.10 -13.79 -18.18
C PRO A 247 0.62 -13.34 -19.54
N ALA A 248 1.88 -12.88 -19.56
CA ALA A 248 2.52 -12.38 -20.77
C ALA A 248 2.65 -13.45 -21.87
N VAL A 249 2.73 -14.72 -21.48
CA VAL A 249 2.88 -15.89 -22.35
C VAL A 249 2.11 -17.09 -21.78
N GLY A 250 1.65 -18.03 -22.61
CA GLY A 250 1.01 -19.27 -22.14
C GLY A 250 -0.28 -19.74 -22.83
N GLY A 251 -0.71 -19.08 -23.91
CA GLY A 251 -1.87 -19.49 -24.69
C GLY A 251 -3.23 -19.26 -24.01
N ASN A 252 -4.33 -19.61 -24.69
CA ASN A 252 -5.68 -19.28 -24.22
C ASN A 252 -6.09 -19.96 -22.92
N SER A 253 -5.58 -21.16 -22.62
CA SER A 253 -5.94 -21.89 -21.39
C SER A 253 -5.61 -21.10 -20.13
N PHE A 254 -4.55 -20.29 -20.14
CA PHE A 254 -4.17 -19.46 -19.00
C PHE A 254 -5.09 -18.26 -18.81
N LYS A 255 -5.79 -17.83 -19.85
CA LYS A 255 -6.71 -16.69 -19.78
C LYS A 255 -8.09 -17.09 -19.26
N VAL A 256 -8.51 -18.36 -19.47
CA VAL A 256 -9.84 -18.85 -19.08
C VAL A 256 -10.22 -18.52 -17.63
N PRO A 257 -9.36 -18.71 -16.61
CA PRO A 257 -9.71 -18.41 -15.22
C PRO A 257 -10.05 -16.94 -14.95
N TYR A 258 -9.55 -16.01 -15.76
CA TYR A 258 -9.77 -14.58 -15.61
C TYR A 258 -11.14 -14.14 -16.17
N GLY A 259 -11.77 -14.96 -17.00
CA GLY A 259 -13.01 -14.63 -17.70
C GLY A 259 -12.75 -13.86 -19.01
N THR A 260 -13.69 -13.00 -19.39
CA THR A 260 -13.63 -12.27 -20.67
C THR A 260 -12.47 -11.26 -20.69
N ASP A 261 -11.65 -11.30 -21.73
CA ASP A 261 -10.50 -10.41 -21.97
C ASP A 261 -10.97 -9.02 -22.46
N ILE A 262 -11.53 -8.23 -21.54
CA ILE A 262 -12.03 -6.87 -21.78
C ILE A 262 -11.61 -5.91 -20.64
N PRO A 263 -11.40 -4.60 -20.90
CA PRO A 263 -10.98 -3.63 -19.89
C PRO A 263 -11.94 -3.45 -18.71
N GLU A 264 -13.22 -3.79 -18.87
CA GLU A 264 -14.24 -3.66 -17.84
C GLU A 264 -14.25 -4.84 -16.86
N ASN A 265 -13.55 -5.93 -17.20
CA ASN A 265 -13.45 -7.09 -16.32
C ASN A 265 -12.38 -6.82 -15.24
N PRO A 266 -12.74 -6.68 -13.95
CA PRO A 266 -11.77 -6.38 -12.89
C PRO A 266 -10.77 -7.52 -12.67
N ASN A 267 -11.07 -8.74 -13.12
CA ASN A 267 -10.11 -9.83 -13.09
C ASN A 267 -8.98 -9.60 -14.09
N VAL A 268 -9.22 -8.90 -15.20
CA VAL A 268 -8.23 -8.57 -16.24
C VAL A 268 -7.59 -7.22 -15.98
N ASN A 269 -8.42 -6.21 -15.68
CA ASN A 269 -8.01 -4.85 -15.39
C ASN A 269 -8.50 -4.45 -13.99
N PRO A 270 -7.79 -4.79 -12.91
CA PRO A 270 -8.19 -4.40 -11.56
C PRO A 270 -8.21 -2.89 -11.36
N ASN A 271 -7.47 -2.11 -12.17
CA ASN A 271 -7.53 -0.64 -12.09
C ASN A 271 -8.90 -0.07 -12.46
N ILE A 272 -9.81 -0.86 -13.06
CA ILE A 272 -11.18 -0.41 -13.34
C ILE A 272 -11.91 0.09 -12.08
N VAL A 273 -11.59 -0.46 -10.89
CA VAL A 273 -12.22 -0.03 -9.64
C VAL A 273 -11.85 1.41 -9.25
N LEU A 274 -10.69 1.90 -9.69
CA LEU A 274 -10.27 3.29 -9.48
C LEU A 274 -11.09 4.24 -10.35
N GLN A 275 -11.32 3.86 -11.62
CA GLN A 275 -12.17 4.63 -12.53
C GLN A 275 -13.62 4.66 -12.03
N VAL A 276 -14.15 3.53 -11.56
CA VAL A 276 -15.49 3.46 -10.97
C VAL A 276 -15.63 4.40 -9.76
N ALA A 277 -14.60 4.50 -8.92
CA ALA A 277 -14.62 5.42 -7.79
C ALA A 277 -14.66 6.90 -8.24
N LEU A 278 -13.87 7.27 -9.27
CA LEU A 278 -13.90 8.61 -9.86
C LEU A 278 -15.28 8.94 -10.47
N ASP A 279 -15.84 8.00 -11.24
CA ASP A 279 -17.15 8.17 -11.87
C ASP A 279 -18.26 8.32 -10.81
N SER A 280 -18.16 7.56 -9.71
CA SER A 280 -19.09 7.64 -8.58
C SER A 280 -19.05 9.00 -7.88
N LEU A 281 -17.86 9.60 -7.73
CA LEU A 281 -17.71 10.95 -7.19
C LEU A 281 -18.28 12.00 -8.13
N TYR A 282 -18.01 11.87 -9.43
CA TYR A 282 -18.54 12.78 -10.44
C TYR A 282 -20.08 12.78 -10.46
N GLN A 283 -20.72 11.61 -10.35
CA GLN A 283 -22.18 11.50 -10.24
C GLN A 283 -22.75 12.17 -8.98
N GLN A 284 -21.96 12.30 -7.92
CA GLN A 284 -22.31 13.03 -6.70
C GLN A 284 -22.01 14.54 -6.78
N GLY A 285 -21.53 15.03 -7.93
CA GLY A 285 -21.11 16.42 -8.09
C GLY A 285 -19.78 16.76 -7.39
N ILE A 286 -19.01 15.74 -7.00
CA ILE A 286 -17.69 15.90 -6.38
C ILE A 286 -16.64 15.72 -7.47
N SER A 287 -15.77 16.71 -7.65
CA SER A 287 -14.70 16.68 -8.64
C SER A 287 -13.32 16.62 -7.96
N VAL A 288 -12.33 16.10 -8.67
CA VAL A 288 -10.93 16.18 -8.27
C VAL A 288 -10.38 17.55 -8.67
N VAL A 289 -9.81 18.28 -7.73
CA VAL A 289 -9.26 19.63 -7.91
C VAL A 289 -7.81 19.57 -8.35
N ASP A 290 -7.00 18.83 -7.60
CA ASP A 290 -5.58 18.63 -7.88
C ASP A 290 -5.13 17.21 -7.52
N THR A 291 -4.18 16.70 -8.30
CA THR A 291 -3.59 15.37 -8.15
C THR A 291 -2.08 15.50 -8.04
N THR A 292 -1.51 14.84 -7.03
CA THR A 292 -0.07 14.56 -6.91
C THR A 292 0.15 13.08 -7.18
N VAL A 293 1.09 12.77 -8.07
CA VAL A 293 1.44 11.39 -8.43
C VAL A 293 2.77 11.01 -7.80
N LEU A 294 2.89 9.78 -7.32
CA LEU A 294 4.15 9.15 -6.99
C LEU A 294 4.24 7.86 -7.81
N ASP A 295 5.19 7.75 -8.73
CA ASP A 295 5.39 6.57 -9.57
C ASP A 295 6.79 6.02 -9.34
N VAL A 296 6.87 4.78 -8.87
CA VAL A 296 8.14 4.11 -8.58
C VAL A 296 8.16 2.71 -9.19
N ASP A 297 9.32 2.31 -9.68
CA ASP A 297 9.54 1.02 -10.29
C ASP A 297 10.90 0.46 -9.86
N THR A 298 10.96 -0.85 -9.62
CA THR A 298 12.22 -1.55 -9.41
C THR A 298 13.12 -1.56 -10.65
N GLU A 299 12.56 -1.38 -11.85
CA GLU A 299 13.33 -1.28 -13.09
C GLU A 299 14.05 0.08 -13.23
N THR A 300 13.72 1.07 -12.40
CA THR A 300 14.41 2.37 -12.34
C THR A 300 15.55 2.32 -11.32
N ASP A 301 16.53 1.43 -11.53
CA ASP A 301 17.67 1.22 -10.61
C ASP A 301 17.31 0.73 -9.20
N GLY A 302 16.12 0.14 -9.05
CA GLY A 302 15.67 -0.50 -7.83
C GLY A 302 16.18 -1.95 -7.70
N ASN A 303 15.69 -2.66 -6.69
CA ASN A 303 16.01 -4.06 -6.49
C ASN A 303 14.96 -4.79 -5.64
N ILE A 304 14.94 -6.11 -5.75
CA ILE A 304 14.10 -7.00 -4.93
C ILE A 304 14.96 -8.13 -4.36
N ALA A 305 14.95 -8.27 -3.03
CA ALA A 305 15.53 -9.41 -2.35
C ALA A 305 14.43 -10.41 -1.98
N ASN A 306 14.45 -11.57 -2.64
CA ASN A 306 13.52 -12.67 -2.42
C ASN A 306 14.12 -13.73 -1.47
N SER A 307 13.32 -14.21 -0.52
CA SER A 307 13.67 -15.38 0.30
C SER A 307 13.91 -16.62 -0.57
N PRO A 308 14.66 -17.64 -0.09
CA PRO A 308 14.91 -18.85 -0.87
C PRO A 308 13.65 -19.56 -1.35
N PHE A 309 12.60 -19.58 -0.52
CA PHE A 309 11.32 -20.18 -0.90
C PHE A 309 10.66 -19.41 -2.05
N MET A 310 10.62 -18.07 -1.96
CA MET A 310 10.08 -17.24 -3.03
C MET A 310 10.86 -17.43 -4.33
N LYS A 311 12.21 -17.41 -4.30
CA LYS A 311 13.03 -17.66 -5.50
C LYS A 311 12.75 -19.00 -6.18
N ALA A 312 12.44 -20.03 -5.40
CA ALA A 312 12.20 -21.38 -5.91
C ALA A 312 10.78 -21.55 -6.48
N HIS A 313 9.77 -20.88 -5.90
CA HIS A 313 8.37 -21.18 -6.16
C HIS A 313 7.56 -20.06 -6.80
N SER A 314 7.86 -18.80 -6.48
CA SER A 314 7.11 -17.61 -6.92
C SER A 314 8.05 -16.40 -6.90
N ASP A 315 9.08 -16.42 -7.74
CA ASP A 315 10.10 -15.36 -7.73
C ASP A 315 9.45 -14.03 -8.11
N VAL A 316 9.90 -12.94 -7.50
CA VAL A 316 9.38 -11.60 -7.78
C VAL A 316 10.48 -10.80 -8.47
N PRO A 317 10.48 -10.75 -9.82
CA PRO A 317 11.49 -10.01 -10.58
C PRO A 317 11.19 -8.51 -10.73
N ARG A 318 9.94 -8.07 -10.52
CA ARG A 318 9.55 -6.67 -10.71
C ARG A 318 8.43 -6.26 -9.77
N PHE A 319 8.52 -5.03 -9.30
CA PHE A 319 7.51 -4.31 -8.55
C PHE A 319 7.38 -2.90 -9.12
N LYS A 320 6.15 -2.49 -9.42
CA LYS A 320 5.79 -1.12 -9.77
C LYS A 320 4.60 -0.68 -8.93
N THR A 321 4.60 0.58 -8.49
CA THR A 321 3.41 1.16 -7.88
C THR A 321 3.26 2.63 -8.27
N THR A 322 2.01 3.04 -8.43
CA THR A 322 1.63 4.43 -8.68
C THR A 322 0.62 4.82 -7.61
N LEU A 323 0.89 5.90 -6.88
CA LEU A 323 -0.05 6.57 -5.97
C LEU A 323 -0.57 7.84 -6.63
N TRP A 324 -1.88 8.08 -6.52
CA TRP A 324 -2.53 9.35 -6.84
C TRP A 324 -3.13 9.92 -5.56
N LEU A 325 -2.53 10.99 -5.05
CA LEU A 325 -3.06 11.77 -3.95
C LEU A 325 -3.90 12.91 -4.52
N GLU A 326 -5.19 12.88 -4.23
CA GLU A 326 -6.20 13.71 -4.87
C GLU A 326 -6.94 14.57 -3.84
N ARG A 327 -7.00 15.88 -4.11
CA ARG A 327 -7.84 16.82 -3.36
C ARG A 327 -9.21 16.90 -4.02
N LEU A 328 -10.28 16.63 -3.28
CA LEU A 328 -11.64 16.70 -3.78
C LEU A 328 -12.27 18.09 -3.57
N SER A 329 -13.26 18.44 -4.40
CA SER A 329 -13.96 19.73 -4.35
C SER A 329 -14.76 19.96 -3.07
N ASN A 330 -15.07 18.90 -2.33
CA ASN A 330 -15.72 18.94 -1.02
C ASN A 330 -14.72 19.08 0.14
N GLY A 331 -13.43 19.28 -0.14
CA GLY A 331 -12.38 19.48 0.87
C GLY A 331 -11.80 18.20 1.47
N ARG A 332 -12.24 17.01 1.03
CA ARG A 332 -11.65 15.73 1.45
C ARG A 332 -10.43 15.38 0.60
N ASP A 333 -9.51 14.63 1.19
CA ASP A 333 -8.41 13.99 0.45
C ASP A 333 -8.73 12.52 0.16
N MET A 334 -8.38 12.08 -1.05
CA MET A 334 -8.50 10.72 -1.54
C MET A 334 -7.12 10.22 -1.99
N LEU A 335 -6.83 8.95 -1.73
CA LEU A 335 -5.63 8.26 -2.19
C LEU A 335 -6.05 7.07 -3.03
N GLN A 336 -5.76 7.10 -4.33
CA GLN A 336 -5.87 5.94 -5.19
C GLN A 336 -4.50 5.33 -5.42
N TYR A 337 -4.43 4.01 -5.58
CA TYR A 337 -3.20 3.38 -6.05
C TYR A 337 -3.44 2.15 -6.89
N THR A 338 -2.41 1.83 -7.67
CA THR A 338 -2.19 0.51 -8.26
C THR A 338 -0.81 0.01 -7.89
N GLN A 339 -0.71 -1.28 -7.62
CA GLN A 339 0.54 -1.98 -7.37
C GLN A 339 0.56 -3.23 -8.24
N ASP A 340 1.59 -3.33 -9.08
CA ASP A 340 1.83 -4.41 -10.02
C ASP A 340 3.10 -5.15 -9.63
N ILE A 341 2.92 -6.38 -9.18
CA ILE A 341 3.98 -7.31 -8.82
C ILE A 341 4.02 -8.37 -9.90
N THR A 342 5.16 -8.50 -10.57
CA THR A 342 5.35 -9.65 -11.47
C THR A 342 5.72 -10.86 -10.64
N LEU A 343 4.94 -11.93 -10.76
CA LEU A 343 5.25 -13.26 -10.22
C LEU A 343 5.83 -14.13 -11.33
N ASP A 344 6.96 -14.79 -11.08
CA ASP A 344 7.60 -15.72 -11.98
C ASP A 344 7.70 -17.10 -11.34
N PHE A 345 6.94 -18.05 -11.88
CA PHE A 345 6.89 -19.40 -11.36
C PHE A 345 6.94 -20.47 -12.45
N SER A 346 7.41 -21.65 -12.04
CA SER A 346 7.66 -22.78 -12.93
C SER A 346 6.46 -23.73 -12.98
N LEU A 347 5.78 -23.79 -14.11
CA LEU A 347 4.61 -24.64 -14.33
C LEU A 347 4.94 -25.85 -15.21
N ILE A 348 4.21 -26.95 -15.01
CA ILE A 348 4.24 -28.10 -15.91
C ILE A 348 3.86 -27.66 -17.34
N SER A 349 4.65 -28.09 -18.33
CA SER A 349 4.49 -27.72 -19.73
C SER A 349 4.26 -28.95 -20.60
N GLY A 350 3.14 -29.01 -21.31
CA GLY A 350 2.77 -30.14 -22.17
C GLY A 350 2.25 -31.35 -21.39
N LYS A 351 2.37 -32.54 -22.00
CA LYS A 351 1.87 -33.80 -21.40
C LYS A 351 2.89 -34.51 -20.50
N GLU A 352 4.14 -34.05 -20.46
CA GLU A 352 5.20 -34.65 -19.65
C GLU A 352 5.35 -33.89 -18.34
N PRO A 353 5.05 -34.49 -17.17
CA PRO A 353 5.13 -33.83 -15.88
C PRO A 353 6.55 -33.35 -15.50
N SER A 354 7.59 -33.92 -16.12
CA SER A 354 8.99 -33.55 -15.91
C SER A 354 9.41 -32.28 -16.65
N LYS A 355 8.66 -31.87 -17.68
CA LYS A 355 8.94 -30.64 -18.44
C LYS A 355 8.27 -29.47 -17.75
N ARG A 356 9.08 -28.49 -17.32
CA ARG A 356 8.57 -27.24 -16.75
C ARG A 356 9.06 -26.04 -17.53
N SER A 357 8.19 -25.04 -17.62
CA SER A 357 8.48 -23.74 -18.24
C SER A 357 8.20 -22.64 -17.22
N ARG A 358 8.99 -21.55 -17.28
CA ARG A 358 8.77 -20.38 -16.44
C ARG A 358 7.79 -19.42 -17.11
N TYR A 359 6.86 -18.90 -16.33
CA TYR A 359 5.81 -18.02 -16.79
C TYR A 359 5.71 -16.82 -15.86
N LYS A 360 5.59 -15.63 -16.46
CA LYS A 360 5.39 -14.39 -15.74
C LYS A 360 3.92 -14.03 -15.70
N PHE A 361 3.42 -13.79 -14.50
CA PHE A 361 2.06 -13.41 -14.22
C PHE A 361 2.04 -12.10 -13.45
N PRO A 362 1.27 -11.09 -13.91
CA PRO A 362 1.03 -9.91 -13.10
C PRO A 362 0.08 -10.23 -11.93
N HIS A 363 0.49 -9.85 -10.73
CA HIS A 363 -0.33 -9.78 -9.53
C HIS A 363 -0.58 -8.31 -9.26
N ILE A 364 -1.82 -7.88 -9.48
CA ILE A 364 -2.17 -6.47 -9.46
C ILE A 364 -3.24 -6.23 -8.41
N THR A 365 -2.98 -5.25 -7.56
CA THR A 365 -3.91 -4.73 -6.55
C THR A 365 -4.17 -3.26 -6.80
N ALA A 366 -5.44 -2.85 -6.71
CA ALA A 366 -5.82 -1.44 -6.80
C ALA A 366 -6.84 -1.10 -5.71
N ASN A 367 -6.77 0.10 -5.14
CA ASN A 367 -7.73 0.57 -4.14
C ASN A 367 -7.87 2.10 -4.11
N THR A 368 -9.00 2.56 -3.57
CA THR A 368 -9.32 3.95 -3.25
C THR A 368 -9.54 4.11 -1.75
N LEU A 369 -8.77 5.00 -1.12
CA LEU A 369 -8.83 5.32 0.31
C LEU A 369 -9.17 6.78 0.52
N PHE A 370 -9.76 7.10 1.67
CA PHE A 370 -10.00 8.46 2.10
C PHE A 370 -9.28 8.74 3.41
N LYS A 371 -8.77 9.97 3.54
CA LYS A 371 -8.15 10.41 4.78
C LYS A 371 -9.21 10.53 5.87
N VAL A 372 -8.90 9.99 7.05
CA VAL A 372 -9.77 10.06 8.24
C VAL A 372 -9.13 10.83 9.40
N GLN A 373 -7.80 11.00 9.38
CA GLN A 373 -7.01 11.73 10.37
C GLN A 373 -5.81 12.41 9.72
#